data_AF-A0A7L8W619-F1
#
_entry.id   AF-A0A7L8W619-F1
#
_cell.length_a   1.000
_cell.length_b   1.000
_cell.length_c   1.000
_cell.angle_alpha   90.00
_cell.angle_beta   90.00
_cell.angle_gamma   90.00
#
_symmetry.space_group_name_H-M   'P 1'
#
loop_
_entity.id
_entity.type
_entity.pdbx_description
1 polymer ?
#
loop_
_entity_poly.entity_id
_entity_poly.type
_entity_poly.pdbx_seq_one_letter_code
_entity_poly.pdbx_strand_id
1 'polypeptide(L)'
;MTDLKGLTEKEFNQLKPKAVYPTVTEDLQEELTFSQKTSKELETGYEGLRKVIFKGLLRHKVTLRDIPQTLRMNPIENNGYFCVVAHRYASGSGDIDYLTEVLSTMYEDAVYGVSSGVINHTEFYELIFSWLNYLDYDKIEFKGDDDFERYFQEQKARHKEYFEAFWI
;
A
#
# COMPACT_ATOMS: atom_id res chain seq x y z
N MET A 1 -24.65 8.27 8.92
CA MET A 1 -23.70 7.69 7.96
C MET A 1 -22.31 8.04 8.45
N THR A 2 -21.49 7.05 8.73
CA THR A 2 -20.10 7.28 9.13
C THR A 2 -19.32 7.65 7.87
N ASP A 3 -18.68 8.82 7.86
CA ASP A 3 -17.82 9.25 6.76
C ASP A 3 -16.53 8.40 6.73
N LEU A 4 -16.04 8.07 5.53
CA LEU A 4 -14.85 7.23 5.32
C LEU A 4 -13.65 7.75 6.10
N LYS A 5 -13.48 9.09 6.13
CA LYS A 5 -12.42 9.75 6.90
C LYS A 5 -12.47 9.43 8.39
N GLY A 6 -13.68 9.36 8.97
CA GLY A 6 -13.88 9.00 10.36
C GLY A 6 -13.59 7.52 10.66
N LEU A 7 -13.88 6.62 9.71
CA LEU A 7 -13.54 5.21 9.83
C LEU A 7 -12.03 4.98 9.77
N THR A 8 -11.34 5.59 8.80
CA THR A 8 -9.88 5.46 8.69
C THR A 8 -9.17 6.09 9.88
N GLU A 9 -9.69 7.18 10.45
CA GLU A 9 -9.16 7.77 11.68
C GLU A 9 -9.31 6.82 12.89
N LYS A 10 -10.47 6.16 13.02
CA LYS A 10 -10.72 5.17 14.07
C LYS A 10 -9.75 3.99 13.94
N GLU A 11 -9.61 3.41 12.75
CA GLU A 11 -8.70 2.27 12.53
C GLU A 11 -7.23 2.68 12.70
N PHE A 12 -6.83 3.84 12.17
CA PHE A 12 -5.48 4.37 12.35
C PHE A 12 -5.09 4.49 13.82
N ASN A 13 -6.00 5.02 14.65
CA ASN A 13 -5.78 5.16 16.08
C ASN A 13 -5.69 3.82 16.84
N GLN A 14 -6.30 2.75 16.30
CA GLN A 14 -6.20 1.40 16.85
C GLN A 14 -4.89 0.71 16.45
N LEU A 15 -4.44 0.94 15.22
CA LEU A 15 -3.26 0.31 14.63
C LEU A 15 -1.95 0.99 15.04
N LYS A 16 -1.96 2.30 15.27
CA LYS A 16 -0.72 3.06 15.52
C LYS A 16 0.05 2.49 16.74
N PRO A 17 1.39 2.38 16.64
CA PRO A 17 2.20 1.91 17.76
C PRO A 17 2.05 2.82 18.97
N LYS A 18 1.99 2.24 20.17
CA LYS A 18 2.03 3.02 21.42
C LYS A 18 3.43 3.62 21.55
N ALA A 19 3.52 4.95 21.59
CA ALA A 19 4.80 5.64 21.57
C ALA A 19 5.69 5.25 22.77
N VAL A 20 6.92 4.85 22.46
CA VAL A 20 8.05 4.83 23.40
C VAL A 20 9.09 5.76 22.80
N TYR A 21 9.25 6.95 23.41
CA TYR A 21 10.23 7.93 22.95
C TYR A 21 11.57 7.69 23.65
N PRO A 22 12.65 7.36 22.92
CA PRO A 22 13.99 7.46 23.48
C PRO A 22 14.43 8.93 23.54
N THR A 23 15.11 9.31 24.62
CA THR A 23 15.70 10.64 24.78
C THR A 23 16.99 10.73 23.97
N VAL A 24 17.11 11.73 23.09
CA VAL A 24 18.27 11.93 22.22
C VAL A 24 19.38 12.63 23.01
N THR A 25 20.57 12.01 23.09
CA THR A 25 21.82 12.58 23.63
C THR A 25 22.70 13.20 22.54
N GLU A 26 23.62 14.10 22.90
CA GLU A 26 24.49 14.85 21.96
C GLU A 26 25.34 13.95 21.03
N ASP A 27 25.73 12.74 21.47
CA ASP A 27 26.46 11.76 20.65
C ASP A 27 25.68 11.27 19.42
N LEU A 28 24.33 11.29 19.46
CA LEU A 28 23.48 10.90 18.32
C LEU A 28 23.50 11.93 17.18
N GLN A 29 24.00 13.14 17.43
CA GLN A 29 23.91 14.25 16.48
C GLN A 29 25.04 14.22 15.42
N GLU A 30 26.24 13.78 15.80
CA GLU A 30 27.34 13.52 14.86
C GLU A 30 27.07 12.26 14.01
N GLU A 31 26.52 11.20 14.62
CA GLU A 31 26.13 9.97 13.94
C GLU A 31 24.98 10.18 12.93
N LEU A 32 24.06 11.11 13.25
CA LEU A 32 23.00 11.58 12.35
C LEU A 32 23.56 12.27 11.11
N THR A 33 24.60 13.09 11.27
CA THR A 33 25.18 13.88 10.17
C THR A 33 25.97 12.99 9.21
N PHE A 34 26.69 11.99 9.73
CA PHE A 34 27.34 10.95 8.93
C PHE A 34 26.30 10.10 8.17
N SER A 35 25.24 9.64 8.85
CA SER A 35 24.15 8.87 8.25
C SER A 35 23.42 9.62 7.14
N GLN A 36 23.18 10.93 7.30
CA GLN A 36 22.53 11.76 6.28
C GLN A 36 23.33 11.83 4.97
N LYS A 37 24.67 11.88 5.05
CA LYS A 37 25.53 11.89 3.86
C LYS A 37 25.52 10.54 3.14
N THR A 38 25.61 9.43 3.89
CA THR A 38 25.53 8.08 3.32
C THR A 38 24.14 7.78 2.74
N SER A 39 23.08 8.32 3.35
CA SER A 39 21.69 8.20 2.89
C SER A 39 21.51 8.74 1.47
N LYS A 40 22.12 9.88 1.15
CA LYS A 40 21.96 10.54 -0.16
C LYS A 40 22.58 9.76 -1.33
N GLU A 41 23.68 9.06 -1.08
CA GLU A 41 24.31 8.19 -2.08
C GLU A 41 23.51 6.88 -2.27
N LEU A 42 22.99 6.32 -1.17
CA LEU A 42 22.07 5.17 -1.17
C LEU A 42 20.77 5.46 -1.91
N GLU A 43 20.23 6.66 -1.77
CA GLU A 43 18.98 7.12 -2.40
C GLU A 43 19.06 7.05 -3.94
N THR A 44 20.20 7.41 -4.53
CA THR A 44 20.41 7.34 -5.99
C THR A 44 20.46 5.89 -6.49
N GLY A 45 21.14 5.00 -5.76
CA GLY A 45 21.17 3.57 -6.09
C GLY A 45 19.80 2.90 -5.92
N TYR A 46 19.08 3.32 -4.89
CA TYR A 46 17.72 2.86 -4.58
C TYR A 46 16.72 3.26 -5.68
N GLU A 47 16.82 4.45 -6.25
CA GLU A 47 16.00 4.85 -7.40
C GLU A 47 16.25 4.02 -8.67
N GLY A 48 17.50 3.63 -8.90
CA GLY A 48 17.84 2.70 -9.98
C GLY A 48 17.14 1.35 -9.83
N LEU A 49 17.20 0.78 -8.62
CA LEU A 49 16.55 -0.49 -8.27
C LEU A 49 15.03 -0.39 -8.37
N ARG A 50 14.43 0.70 -7.88
CA ARG A 50 12.98 0.97 -8.00
C ARG A 50 12.49 0.90 -9.44
N LYS A 51 13.22 1.52 -10.37
CA LYS A 51 12.87 1.47 -11.81
C LYS A 51 12.96 0.07 -12.39
N VAL A 52 13.92 -0.74 -11.93
CA VAL A 52 14.06 -2.15 -12.34
C VAL A 52 12.87 -2.97 -11.82
N ILE A 53 12.51 -2.81 -10.54
CA ILE A 53 11.34 -3.45 -9.93
C ILE A 53 10.07 -3.07 -10.68
N PHE A 54 9.87 -1.79 -10.99
CA PHE A 54 8.74 -1.29 -11.79
C PHE A 54 8.61 -2.02 -13.13
N LYS A 55 9.71 -2.10 -13.88
CA LYS A 55 9.73 -2.82 -15.16
C LYS A 55 9.51 -4.32 -14.99
N GLY A 56 9.98 -4.89 -13.87
CA GLY A 56 9.75 -6.27 -13.49
C GLY A 56 8.27 -6.57 -13.27
N LEU A 57 7.58 -5.74 -12.47
CA LEU A 57 6.15 -5.83 -12.20
C LEU A 57 5.31 -5.68 -13.48
N LEU A 58 5.60 -4.67 -14.31
CA LEU A 58 4.89 -4.44 -15.59
C LEU A 58 5.04 -5.60 -16.59
N ARG A 59 6.09 -6.40 -16.46
CA ARG A 59 6.37 -7.55 -17.33
C ARG A 59 6.08 -8.88 -16.64
N HIS A 60 5.54 -8.85 -15.42
CA HIS A 60 5.32 -10.00 -14.56
C HIS A 60 6.53 -10.93 -14.47
N LYS A 61 7.72 -10.31 -14.35
CA LYS A 61 8.99 -10.98 -14.03
C LYS A 61 9.28 -10.97 -12.54
N VAL A 62 8.52 -10.17 -11.80
CA VAL A 62 8.54 -10.00 -10.36
C VAL A 62 7.07 -9.77 -9.96
N THR A 63 6.67 -10.29 -8.80
CA THR A 63 5.36 -10.08 -8.17
C THR A 63 5.51 -9.22 -6.91
N LEU A 64 4.41 -8.74 -6.32
CA LEU A 64 4.50 -8.01 -5.04
C LEU A 64 5.09 -8.86 -3.91
N ARG A 65 4.88 -10.18 -3.93
CA ARG A 65 5.42 -11.12 -2.94
C ARG A 65 6.93 -11.22 -2.96
N ASP A 66 7.55 -11.00 -4.12
CA ASP A 66 9.02 -10.98 -4.27
C ASP A 66 9.65 -9.72 -3.65
N ILE A 67 8.84 -8.72 -3.28
CA ILE A 67 9.29 -7.45 -2.72
C ILE A 67 9.02 -7.47 -1.21
N PRO A 68 10.03 -7.19 -0.36
CA PRO A 68 9.82 -7.02 1.07
C PRO A 68 8.75 -5.98 1.37
N GLN A 69 7.84 -6.28 2.30
CA GLN A 69 6.71 -5.41 2.65
C GLN A 69 7.15 -3.99 3.06
N THR A 70 8.26 -3.88 3.79
CA THR A 70 8.89 -2.61 4.17
C THR A 70 9.27 -1.73 2.98
N LEU A 71 9.59 -2.32 1.83
CA LEU A 71 9.96 -1.61 0.61
C LEU A 71 8.74 -1.30 -0.26
N ARG A 72 7.64 -2.05 -0.13
CA ARG A 72 6.39 -1.82 -0.87
C ARG A 72 5.68 -0.54 -0.43
N MET A 73 5.85 -0.15 0.83
CA MET A 73 5.20 0.99 1.46
C MET A 73 5.93 2.34 1.29
N ASN A 74 7.03 2.37 0.52
CA ASN A 74 7.80 3.59 0.34
C ASN A 74 7.39 4.28 -0.98
N PRO A 75 6.60 5.38 -0.93
CA PRO A 75 6.16 6.07 -2.13
C PRO A 75 7.37 6.56 -2.92
N ILE A 76 7.39 6.28 -4.22
CA ILE A 76 8.32 6.96 -5.12
C ILE A 76 7.73 8.34 -5.33
N GLU A 77 8.49 9.40 -5.03
CA GLU A 77 8.05 10.81 -5.11
C GLU A 77 7.41 11.20 -6.47
N ASN A 78 7.48 10.34 -7.49
CA ASN A 78 6.87 10.58 -8.80
C ASN A 78 6.23 9.36 -9.50
N ASN A 79 6.15 8.17 -8.89
CA ASN A 79 5.65 6.96 -9.59
C ASN A 79 4.53 6.18 -8.88
N GLY A 80 4.07 6.61 -7.69
CA GLY A 80 3.08 5.87 -6.91
C GLY A 80 3.65 4.60 -6.27
N TYR A 81 2.79 3.81 -5.61
CA TYR A 81 3.18 2.56 -4.93
C TYR A 81 3.37 1.40 -5.90
N PHE A 82 4.26 0.45 -5.58
CA PHE A 82 4.47 -0.75 -6.41
C PHE A 82 3.17 -1.54 -6.66
N CYS A 83 2.22 -1.50 -5.72
CA CYS A 83 0.92 -2.13 -5.86
C CYS A 83 0.10 -1.57 -7.02
N VAL A 84 0.20 -0.27 -7.35
CA VAL A 84 -0.47 0.33 -8.51
C VAL A 84 0.05 -0.26 -9.82
N VAL A 85 1.34 -0.53 -9.89
CA VAL A 85 2.00 -1.12 -11.06
C VAL A 85 1.59 -2.57 -11.26
N ALA A 86 1.60 -3.32 -10.16
CA ALA A 86 1.17 -4.71 -10.15
C ALA A 86 -0.30 -4.83 -10.56
N HIS A 87 -1.14 -3.93 -10.05
CA HIS A 87 -2.57 -3.85 -10.40
C HIS A 87 -2.75 -3.62 -11.90
N ARG A 88 -2.05 -2.63 -12.49
CA ARG A 88 -2.11 -2.36 -13.93
C ARG A 88 -1.77 -3.57 -14.79
N TYR A 89 -0.75 -4.34 -14.39
CA TYR A 89 -0.43 -5.58 -15.10
C TYR A 89 -1.55 -6.61 -14.94
N ALA A 90 -1.97 -6.90 -13.71
CA ALA A 90 -2.95 -7.95 -13.41
C ALA A 90 -4.29 -7.67 -14.12
N SER A 91 -4.79 -6.44 -13.96
CA SER A 91 -6.01 -5.98 -14.62
C SER A 91 -5.88 -6.02 -16.14
N GLY A 92 -4.80 -5.46 -16.72
CA GLY A 92 -4.59 -5.42 -18.17
C GLY A 92 -4.33 -6.78 -18.83
N SER A 93 -3.90 -7.78 -18.06
CA SER A 93 -3.68 -9.15 -18.56
C SER A 93 -4.89 -10.07 -18.34
N GLY A 94 -5.86 -9.66 -17.52
CA GLY A 94 -6.99 -10.51 -17.11
C GLY A 94 -6.59 -11.64 -16.16
N ASP A 95 -5.45 -11.52 -15.47
CA ASP A 95 -4.99 -12.48 -14.48
C ASP A 95 -5.72 -12.22 -13.16
N ILE A 96 -6.87 -12.87 -12.98
CA ILE A 96 -7.76 -12.69 -11.82
C ILE A 96 -7.09 -13.16 -10.52
N ASP A 97 -6.36 -14.27 -10.57
CA ASP A 97 -5.64 -14.80 -9.40
C ASP A 97 -4.61 -13.78 -8.90
N TYR A 98 -3.81 -13.23 -9.81
CA TYR A 98 -2.84 -12.21 -9.43
C TYR A 98 -3.50 -10.87 -9.07
N LEU A 99 -4.62 -10.50 -9.70
CA LEU A 99 -5.35 -9.28 -9.39
C LEU A 99 -5.87 -9.29 -7.94
N THR A 100 -6.50 -10.39 -7.53
CA THR A 100 -7.03 -10.54 -6.16
C THR A 100 -5.91 -10.57 -5.12
N GLU A 101 -4.75 -11.16 -5.46
CA GLU A 101 -3.53 -11.09 -4.63
C GLU A 101 -3.06 -9.65 -4.46
N VAL A 102 -2.99 -8.87 -5.55
CA VAL A 102 -2.55 -7.47 -5.51
C VAL A 102 -3.49 -6.62 -4.67
N LEU A 103 -4.81 -6.76 -4.86
CA LEU A 103 -5.81 -6.01 -4.10
C LEU A 103 -5.78 -6.35 -2.60
N SER A 104 -5.55 -7.62 -2.26
CA SER A 104 -5.36 -8.02 -0.85
C SER A 104 -4.10 -7.37 -0.26
N THR A 105 -3.01 -7.41 -1.03
CA THR A 105 -1.72 -6.84 -0.64
C THR A 105 -1.81 -5.32 -0.40
N MET A 106 -2.59 -4.59 -1.21
CA MET A 106 -2.79 -3.15 -1.04
C MET A 106 -3.32 -2.79 0.36
N TYR A 107 -4.36 -3.49 0.83
CA TYR A 107 -4.93 -3.25 2.15
C TYR A 107 -3.97 -3.69 3.26
N GLU A 108 -3.35 -4.87 3.13
CA GLU A 108 -2.37 -5.38 4.10
C GLU A 108 -1.18 -4.44 4.28
N ASP A 109 -0.68 -3.88 3.18
CA ASP A 109 0.44 -2.95 3.18
C ASP A 109 0.04 -1.63 3.86
N ALA A 110 -1.17 -1.11 3.61
CA ALA A 110 -1.69 0.06 4.31
C ALA A 110 -1.76 -0.16 5.83
N VAL A 111 -2.29 -1.30 6.27
CA VAL A 111 -2.35 -1.70 7.70
C VAL A 111 -0.94 -1.82 8.29
N TYR A 112 -0.02 -2.48 7.57
CA TYR A 112 1.37 -2.61 7.96
C TYR A 112 2.03 -1.24 8.16
N GLY A 113 1.84 -0.32 7.22
CA GLY A 113 2.39 1.02 7.28
C GLY A 113 1.98 1.76 8.55
N VAL A 114 0.70 1.67 8.95
CA VAL A 114 0.22 2.29 10.18
C VAL A 114 0.83 1.62 11.40
N SER A 115 0.78 0.29 11.46
CA SER A 115 1.28 -0.49 12.61
C SER A 115 2.78 -0.32 12.87
N SER A 116 3.54 -0.04 11.80
CA SER A 116 4.99 0.18 11.85
C SER A 116 5.38 1.65 12.00
N GLY A 117 4.40 2.57 12.04
CA GLY A 117 4.64 4.00 12.11
C GLY A 117 5.32 4.59 10.87
N VAL A 118 5.22 3.89 9.73
CA VAL A 118 5.83 4.28 8.45
C VAL A 118 4.99 5.32 7.73
N ILE A 119 3.67 5.26 7.88
CA ILE A 119 2.73 6.21 7.25
C ILE A 119 1.90 6.94 8.30
N ASN A 120 1.51 8.16 7.98
CA ASN A 120 0.59 8.97 8.77
C ASN A 120 -0.89 8.70 8.38
N HIS A 121 -1.82 9.34 9.09
CA HIS A 121 -3.25 9.16 8.87
C HIS A 121 -3.71 9.59 7.47
N THR A 122 -3.15 10.67 6.94
CA THR A 122 -3.48 11.16 5.58
C THR A 122 -3.10 10.13 4.54
N GLU A 123 -1.87 9.61 4.61
CA GLU A 123 -1.39 8.56 3.70
C GLU A 123 -2.22 7.27 3.83
N PHE A 124 -2.59 6.88 5.05
CA PHE A 124 -3.47 5.74 5.27
C PHE A 124 -4.85 5.94 4.62
N TYR A 125 -5.46 7.12 4.79
CA TYR A 125 -6.72 7.44 4.13
C TYR A 125 -6.61 7.35 2.60
N GLU A 126 -5.57 7.92 2.01
CA GLU A 126 -5.35 7.89 0.55
C GLU A 126 -5.17 6.47 0.01
N LEU A 127 -4.48 5.61 0.74
CA LEU A 127 -4.30 4.20 0.39
C LEU A 127 -5.61 3.41 0.46
N ILE A 128 -6.38 3.57 1.53
CA ILE A 128 -7.70 2.91 1.66
C ILE A 128 -8.67 3.42 0.59
N PHE A 129 -8.69 4.72 0.33
CA PHE A 129 -9.50 5.32 -0.73
C PHE A 129 -9.12 4.74 -2.11
N SER A 130 -7.81 4.65 -2.41
CA SER A 130 -7.33 4.09 -3.68
C SER A 130 -7.71 2.61 -3.83
N TRP A 131 -7.53 1.81 -2.77
CA TRP A 131 -7.93 0.40 -2.75
C TRP A 131 -9.42 0.21 -3.04
N LEU A 132 -10.30 1.00 -2.43
CA LEU A 132 -11.74 0.96 -2.68
C LEU A 132 -12.10 1.38 -4.12
N ASN A 133 -11.41 2.38 -4.68
CA ASN A 133 -11.59 2.74 -6.10
C ASN A 133 -11.22 1.59 -7.04
N TYR A 134 -10.11 0.90 -6.77
CA TYR A 134 -9.72 -0.24 -7.60
C TYR A 134 -10.73 -1.39 -7.51
N LEU A 135 -11.21 -1.70 -6.31
CA LEU A 135 -12.27 -2.70 -6.12
C LEU A 135 -13.56 -2.36 -6.89
N ASP A 136 -14.00 -1.09 -6.87
CA ASP A 136 -15.19 -0.67 -7.62
C ASP A 136 -14.98 -0.73 -9.14
N TYR A 137 -13.81 -0.26 -9.60
CA TYR A 137 -13.43 -0.35 -11.02
C TYR A 137 -13.39 -1.80 -11.51
N ASP A 138 -12.65 -2.66 -10.81
CA ASP A 138 -12.43 -4.05 -11.22
C ASP A 138 -13.75 -4.86 -11.16
N LYS A 139 -14.67 -4.53 -10.25
CA LYS A 139 -16.02 -5.12 -10.26
C LYS A 139 -16.81 -4.84 -11.52
N ILE A 140 -16.63 -3.65 -12.12
CA ILE A 140 -17.26 -3.31 -13.39
C ILE A 140 -16.53 -4.01 -14.54
N GLU A 141 -15.19 -3.95 -14.54
CA GLU A 141 -14.33 -4.52 -15.59
C GLU A 141 -14.51 -6.04 -15.72
N PHE A 142 -14.48 -6.76 -14.60
CA PHE A 142 -14.53 -8.23 -14.54
C PHE A 142 -15.93 -8.77 -14.21
N LYS A 143 -16.98 -8.01 -14.57
CA LYS A 143 -18.36 -8.42 -14.32
C LYS A 143 -18.67 -9.75 -15.01
N GLY A 144 -19.08 -10.73 -14.20
CA GLY A 144 -19.43 -12.09 -14.67
C GLY A 144 -18.28 -13.09 -14.53
N ASP A 145 -17.13 -12.68 -14.02
CA ASP A 145 -16.10 -13.59 -13.54
C ASP A 145 -16.44 -14.08 -12.12
N ASP A 146 -16.65 -15.39 -11.96
CA ASP A 146 -17.09 -15.99 -10.70
C ASP A 146 -16.02 -15.92 -9.60
N ASP A 147 -14.74 -15.94 -9.97
CA ASP A 147 -13.63 -15.92 -9.02
C ASP A 147 -13.43 -14.51 -8.47
N PHE A 148 -13.47 -13.49 -9.34
CA PHE A 148 -13.43 -12.10 -8.91
C PHE A 148 -14.69 -11.71 -8.11
N GLU A 149 -15.89 -12.12 -8.53
CA GLU A 149 -17.13 -11.82 -7.81
C GLU A 149 -17.10 -12.43 -6.40
N ARG A 150 -16.65 -13.69 -6.28
CA ARG A 150 -16.46 -14.33 -4.96
C ARG A 150 -15.51 -13.52 -4.09
N TYR A 151 -14.35 -13.15 -4.61
CA TYR A 151 -13.37 -12.32 -3.90
C TYR A 151 -13.97 -10.97 -3.47
N PHE A 152 -14.66 -10.26 -4.36
CA PHE A 152 -15.27 -8.96 -4.06
C PHE A 152 -16.27 -9.07 -2.91
N GLN A 153 -17.13 -10.10 -2.91
CA GLN A 153 -18.10 -10.31 -1.85
C GLN A 153 -17.44 -10.64 -0.50
N GLU A 154 -16.34 -11.40 -0.51
CA GLU A 154 -15.55 -11.66 0.71
C GLU A 154 -14.95 -10.36 1.28
N GLN A 155 -14.36 -9.51 0.44
CA GLN A 155 -13.83 -8.22 0.87
C GLN A 155 -14.94 -7.29 1.40
N LYS A 156 -16.09 -7.25 0.71
CA LYS A 156 -17.25 -6.46 1.15
C LYS A 156 -17.78 -6.93 2.50
N ALA A 157 -17.83 -8.25 2.74
CA ALA A 157 -18.26 -8.79 4.02
C ALA A 157 -17.27 -8.46 5.14
N ARG A 158 -15.95 -8.58 4.88
CA ARG A 158 -14.89 -8.32 5.86
C ARG A 158 -14.74 -6.84 6.20
N HIS A 159 -14.93 -5.96 5.22
CA HIS A 159 -14.71 -4.51 5.32
C HIS A 159 -16.00 -3.71 5.15
N LYS A 160 -17.12 -4.25 5.64
CA LYS A 160 -18.48 -3.72 5.44
C LYS A 160 -18.58 -2.21 5.68
N GLU A 161 -18.04 -1.72 6.80
CA GLU A 161 -18.12 -0.28 7.14
C GLU A 161 -17.45 0.60 6.08
N TYR A 162 -16.33 0.14 5.50
CA TYR A 162 -15.63 0.87 4.43
C TYR A 162 -16.40 0.89 3.12
N PHE A 163 -16.98 -0.24 2.72
CA PHE A 163 -17.78 -0.33 1.51
C PHE A 163 -19.05 0.54 1.63
N GLU A 164 -19.72 0.51 2.79
CA GLU A 164 -20.89 1.37 3.05
C GLU A 164 -20.53 2.86 3.03
N ALA A 165 -19.39 3.25 3.62
CA ALA A 165 -18.93 4.64 3.62
C ALA A 165 -18.47 5.12 2.22
N PHE A 166 -18.03 4.20 1.37
CA PHE A 166 -17.59 4.45 -0.01
C PHE A 166 -18.69 4.26 -1.05
N TRP A 167 -19.90 3.87 -0.63
CA TRP A 167 -21.10 3.73 -1.47
C TRP A 167 -21.06 2.57 -2.49
N ILE A 168 -20.37 1.46 -2.17
CA ILE A 168 -20.21 0.27 -3.05
C ILE A 168 -20.61 -1.07 -2.43
#